data_AF-A0A2J6I359-F1
#
_entry.id   AF-A0A2J6I359-F1
#
_cell.length_a   1.000
_cell.length_b   1.000
_cell.length_c   1.000
_cell.angle_alpha   90.00
_cell.angle_beta   90.00
_cell.angle_gamma   90.00
#
_symmetry.space_group_name_H-M   'P 1'
#
loop_
_entity.id
_entity.type
_entity.pdbx_description
1 polymer ?
#
loop_
_entity_poly.entity_id
_entity_poly.type
_entity_poly.pdbx_seq_one_letter_code
_entity_poly.pdbx_strand_id
1 'polypeptide(L)'
;MKFFGPKKTISSRGPSYYDRENLVHTMKDLISIYFPKGKTVQNTDETIMFNDLKLSEINEKKLSGVFGVADYVISGPENINDYRVYFYRHSIGKFNYLMQFHFCKKNFLFVNNMVRSSYVLSSEEKKIILLRFKEKYYADLDFDHSKGFDLQIVDQNNNFFYTIDDVNFSISYINNSNYFKEIIDNFKSSKNPIDNNQFLL
;
A
#
# COMPACT_ATOMS: atom_id res chain seq x y z
N MET A 1 21.66 3.40 -16.17
CA MET A 1 22.09 2.22 -15.38
C MET A 1 20.90 1.28 -15.22
N LYS A 2 21.01 0.00 -15.61
CA LYS A 2 19.97 -1.02 -15.38
C LYS A 2 20.16 -1.58 -13.96
N PHE A 3 19.18 -1.40 -13.09
CA PHE A 3 19.22 -1.87 -11.70
C PHE A 3 18.31 -3.11 -11.53
N PHE A 4 18.91 -4.17 -10.97
CA PHE A 4 18.30 -5.37 -10.35
C PHE A 4 17.57 -6.40 -11.23
N GLY A 5 18.22 -7.55 -11.43
CA GLY A 5 17.53 -8.85 -11.50
C GLY A 5 17.63 -9.53 -10.12
N PRO A 6 16.54 -10.07 -9.53
CA PRO A 6 16.57 -10.55 -8.16
C PRO A 6 17.25 -11.93 -8.05
N LYS A 7 18.13 -12.09 -7.04
CA LYS A 7 18.47 -13.42 -6.49
C LYS A 7 17.24 -13.94 -5.74
N LYS A 8 16.64 -15.03 -6.23
CA LYS A 8 15.53 -15.74 -5.56
C LYS A 8 16.02 -16.32 -4.23
N THR A 9 15.62 -15.75 -3.10
CA THR A 9 15.66 -16.44 -1.81
C THR A 9 14.47 -17.38 -1.73
N ILE A 10 14.70 -18.67 -2.01
CA ILE A 10 13.70 -19.74 -1.91
C ILE A 10 13.52 -20.10 -0.42
N SER A 11 12.82 -19.24 0.31
CA SER A 11 12.26 -19.54 1.61
C SER A 11 10.78 -19.25 1.49
N SER A 12 10.04 -20.12 0.81
CA SER A 12 8.58 -19.96 0.69
C SER A 12 7.97 -20.09 2.09
N ARG A 13 7.36 -19.01 2.59
CA ARG A 13 6.55 -19.10 3.80
C ARG A 13 5.27 -19.88 3.46
N GLY A 14 4.65 -20.55 4.42
CA GLY A 14 3.40 -21.27 4.17
C GLY A 14 2.18 -20.34 4.04
N PRO A 15 1.02 -20.86 3.59
CA PRO A 15 -0.25 -20.13 3.49
C PRO A 15 -0.61 -19.29 4.72
N SER A 16 -0.50 -19.89 5.91
CA SER A 16 -0.85 -19.25 7.19
C SER A 16 -0.01 -18.01 7.52
N TYR A 17 1.19 -17.89 6.96
CA TYR A 17 1.96 -16.66 7.05
C TYR A 17 1.24 -15.55 6.28
N TYR A 18 0.91 -15.78 5.00
CA TYR A 18 0.30 -14.76 4.15
C TYR A 18 -1.10 -14.38 4.60
N ASP A 19 -1.88 -15.33 5.09
CA ASP A 19 -3.22 -15.04 5.64
C ASP A 19 -3.15 -14.12 6.85
N ARG A 20 -2.14 -14.29 7.72
CA ARG A 20 -1.91 -13.40 8.87
C ARG A 20 -1.40 -12.02 8.46
N GLU A 21 -0.59 -11.96 7.41
CA GLU A 21 -0.01 -10.71 6.92
C GLU A 21 -0.96 -9.90 6.03
N ASN A 22 -1.98 -10.55 5.46
CA ASN A 22 -2.96 -9.92 4.60
C ASN A 22 -3.63 -8.73 5.30
N LEU A 23 -3.70 -7.59 4.63
CA LEU A 23 -4.33 -6.40 5.20
C LEU A 23 -5.85 -6.36 5.06
N VAL A 24 -6.42 -7.18 4.17
CA VAL A 24 -7.85 -7.10 3.85
C VAL A 24 -8.51 -8.44 4.06
N HIS A 25 -9.16 -8.60 5.21
CA HIS A 25 -10.01 -9.74 5.54
C HIS A 25 -11.50 -9.39 5.43
N THR A 26 -11.83 -8.10 5.45
CA THR A 26 -13.19 -7.59 5.40
C THR A 26 -13.26 -6.31 4.58
N MET A 27 -14.49 -5.91 4.20
CA MET A 27 -14.69 -4.62 3.54
C MET A 27 -14.38 -3.42 4.46
N LYS A 28 -14.50 -3.58 5.79
CA LYS A 28 -14.13 -2.53 6.74
C LYS A 28 -12.63 -2.22 6.66
N ASP A 29 -11.81 -3.25 6.44
CA ASP A 29 -10.36 -3.07 6.27
C ASP A 29 -10.08 -2.27 5.00
N LEU A 30 -10.74 -2.62 3.89
CA LEU A 30 -10.59 -1.91 2.62
C LEU A 30 -10.98 -0.42 2.73
N ILE A 31 -12.07 -0.12 3.45
CA ILE A 31 -12.50 1.27 3.71
C ILE A 31 -11.48 2.01 4.56
N SER A 32 -10.94 1.37 5.59
CA SER A 32 -9.95 1.98 6.49
C SER A 32 -8.63 2.27 5.77
N ILE A 33 -8.28 1.43 4.78
CA ILE A 33 -7.13 1.66 3.89
C ILE A 33 -7.39 2.85 2.95
N TYR A 34 -8.61 2.95 2.41
CA TYR A 34 -8.97 4.03 1.50
C TYR A 34 -9.17 5.39 2.22
N PHE A 35 -9.59 5.39 3.48
CA PHE A 35 -9.74 6.59 4.31
C PHE A 35 -8.82 6.54 5.54
N PRO A 36 -7.49 6.72 5.36
CA PRO A 36 -6.56 6.68 6.48
C PRO A 36 -6.83 7.84 7.45
N LYS A 37 -6.81 7.56 8.76
CA LYS A 37 -6.98 8.56 9.83
C LYS A 37 -5.64 9.05 10.36
N GLY A 38 -5.62 10.26 10.92
CA GLY A 38 -4.48 10.80 11.67
C GLY A 38 -3.25 11.11 10.82
N LYS A 39 -3.41 11.41 9.53
CA LYS A 39 -2.29 11.72 8.62
C LYS A 39 -2.10 13.21 8.46
N THR A 40 -0.84 13.63 8.46
CA THR A 40 -0.47 14.96 7.95
C THR A 40 -0.55 14.91 6.42
N VAL A 41 -1.42 15.71 5.81
CA VAL A 41 -1.67 15.68 4.36
C VAL A 41 -0.85 16.74 3.63
N GLN A 42 -0.22 16.35 2.53
CA GLN A 42 0.53 17.23 1.61
C GLN A 42 0.09 16.96 0.15
N ASN A 43 0.09 17.98 -0.72
CA ASN A 43 -0.37 17.88 -2.13
C ASN A 43 0.73 18.18 -3.13
N THR A 44 1.06 17.25 -4.04
CA THR A 44 2.22 17.31 -4.94
C THR A 44 1.77 17.46 -6.38
N ASP A 45 2.61 18.12 -7.18
CA ASP A 45 2.45 18.19 -8.63
C ASP A 45 3.01 16.96 -9.35
N GLU A 46 3.83 16.17 -8.66
CA GLU A 46 4.43 14.95 -9.20
C GLU A 46 3.44 13.79 -9.23
N THR A 47 3.48 12.98 -10.30
CA THR A 47 2.65 11.77 -10.36
C THR A 47 3.18 10.71 -9.39
N ILE A 48 2.32 10.21 -8.50
CA ILE A 48 2.71 9.14 -7.59
C ILE A 48 2.90 7.82 -8.37
N MET A 49 4.05 7.19 -8.16
CA MET A 49 4.43 5.94 -8.83
C MET A 49 4.99 4.91 -7.86
N PHE A 50 4.71 3.64 -8.12
CA PHE A 50 5.29 2.50 -7.43
C PHE A 50 6.31 1.80 -8.33
N ASN A 51 7.59 1.79 -7.96
CA ASN A 51 8.68 1.21 -8.77
C ASN A 51 8.60 1.62 -10.26
N ASP A 52 8.53 2.92 -10.50
CA ASP A 52 8.44 3.56 -11.83
C ASP A 52 7.19 3.19 -12.65
N LEU A 53 6.19 2.58 -12.01
CA LEU A 53 4.86 2.36 -12.58
C LEU A 53 3.87 3.38 -12.02
N LYS A 54 3.17 4.08 -12.92
CA LYS A 54 1.97 4.84 -12.53
C LYS A 54 0.94 3.89 -11.92
N LEU A 55 0.28 4.32 -10.84
CA LEU A 55 -0.67 3.45 -10.14
C LEU A 55 -1.81 2.97 -11.06
N SER A 56 -2.33 3.84 -11.91
CA SER A 56 -3.37 3.53 -12.90
C SER A 56 -2.96 2.50 -13.95
N GLU A 57 -1.66 2.29 -14.13
CA GLU A 57 -1.11 1.38 -15.12
C GLU A 57 -0.83 -0.01 -14.58
N ILE A 58 -0.81 -0.18 -13.25
CA ILE A 58 -0.48 -1.44 -12.60
C ILE A 58 -1.54 -2.49 -12.98
N ASN A 59 -1.07 -3.61 -13.52
CA ASN A 59 -1.87 -4.79 -13.83
C ASN A 59 -1.01 -6.05 -13.63
N GLU A 60 -1.66 -7.21 -13.54
CA GLU A 60 -1.00 -8.49 -13.26
C GLU A 60 0.16 -8.79 -14.23
N LYS A 61 0.00 -8.46 -15.52
CA LYS A 61 1.03 -8.67 -16.54
C LYS A 61 2.26 -7.79 -16.30
N LYS A 62 2.05 -6.50 -16.00
CA LYS A 62 3.15 -5.56 -15.68
C LYS A 62 3.84 -5.96 -14.38
N LEU A 63 3.09 -6.35 -13.34
CA LEU A 63 3.67 -6.84 -12.09
C LEU A 63 4.55 -8.06 -12.33
N SER A 64 4.07 -9.03 -13.12
CA SER A 64 4.87 -10.21 -13.44
C SER A 64 6.15 -9.88 -14.21
N GLY A 65 6.10 -8.87 -15.10
CA GLY A 65 7.28 -8.38 -15.81
C GLY A 65 8.31 -7.70 -14.90
N VAL A 66 7.88 -7.03 -13.83
CA VAL A 66 8.77 -6.29 -12.90
C VAL A 66 9.29 -7.18 -11.77
N PHE A 67 8.41 -7.97 -11.14
CA PHE A 67 8.73 -8.74 -9.94
C PHE A 67 8.88 -10.24 -10.17
N GLY A 68 8.45 -10.75 -11.33
CA GLY A 68 8.39 -12.17 -11.63
C GLY A 68 7.11 -12.83 -11.12
N VAL A 69 7.21 -14.07 -10.67
CA VAL A 69 6.06 -14.81 -10.12
C VAL A 69 5.82 -14.37 -8.68
N ALA A 70 4.56 -14.13 -8.32
CA ALA A 70 4.18 -13.83 -6.93
C ALA A 70 4.60 -14.96 -5.99
N ASP A 71 5.08 -14.62 -4.79
CA ASP A 71 5.39 -15.60 -3.75
C ASP A 71 4.15 -16.34 -3.27
N TYR A 72 3.01 -15.65 -3.26
CA TYR A 72 1.72 -16.20 -2.85
C TYR A 72 0.58 -15.36 -3.41
N VAL A 73 -0.59 -15.97 -3.58
CA VAL A 73 -1.82 -15.29 -4.02
C VAL A 73 -2.96 -15.70 -3.10
N ILE A 74 -3.64 -14.71 -2.53
CA ILE A 74 -4.87 -14.90 -1.75
C ILE A 74 -6.06 -14.52 -2.63
N SER A 75 -7.05 -15.40 -2.71
CA SER A 75 -8.40 -15.03 -3.14
C SER A 75 -9.04 -14.26 -1.99
N GLY A 76 -9.57 -13.07 -2.28
CA GLY A 76 -10.07 -12.16 -1.26
C GLY A 76 -11.23 -12.69 -0.44
N PRO A 77 -11.69 -11.90 0.53
CA PRO A 77 -12.78 -12.30 1.40
C PRO A 77 -14.04 -12.63 0.60
N GLU A 78 -14.83 -13.60 1.08
CA GLU A 78 -16.01 -14.14 0.38
C GLU A 78 -17.00 -13.05 -0.09
N ASN A 79 -17.03 -11.92 0.61
CA ASN A 79 -17.94 -10.80 0.34
C ASN A 79 -17.41 -9.80 -0.70
N ILE A 80 -16.22 -10.03 -1.28
CA ILE A 80 -15.64 -9.17 -2.32
C ILE A 80 -15.30 -10.04 -3.54
N ASN A 81 -16.28 -10.20 -4.42
CA ASN A 81 -16.15 -11.00 -5.64
C ASN A 81 -14.94 -10.57 -6.48
N ASP A 82 -14.19 -11.56 -6.96
CA ASP A 82 -13.00 -11.40 -7.78
C ASP A 82 -11.90 -10.52 -7.17
N TYR A 83 -11.84 -10.46 -5.84
CA TYR A 83 -10.73 -9.83 -5.13
C TYR A 83 -9.52 -10.77 -5.10
N ARG A 84 -8.32 -10.23 -5.34
CA ARG A 84 -7.07 -10.98 -5.29
C ARG A 84 -5.97 -10.15 -4.68
N VAL A 85 -5.15 -10.80 -3.85
CA VAL A 85 -3.95 -10.20 -3.27
C VAL A 85 -2.73 -10.96 -3.75
N TYR A 86 -1.82 -10.26 -4.43
CA TYR A 86 -0.56 -10.82 -4.89
C TYR A 86 0.56 -10.39 -3.96
N PHE A 87 1.23 -11.36 -3.34
CA PHE A 87 2.33 -11.12 -2.43
C PHE A 87 3.67 -11.25 -3.14
N TYR A 88 4.54 -10.28 -2.92
CA TYR A 88 5.92 -10.30 -3.39
C TYR A 88 6.85 -9.95 -2.24
N ARG A 89 7.94 -10.70 -2.10
CA ARG A 89 8.96 -10.47 -1.09
C ARG A 89 10.26 -10.10 -1.76
N HIS A 90 10.90 -9.08 -1.21
CA HIS A 90 12.18 -8.63 -1.72
C HIS A 90 13.09 -8.23 -0.56
N SER A 91 14.38 -8.51 -0.66
CA SER A 91 15.35 -8.16 0.35
C SER A 91 16.43 -7.28 -0.27
N ILE A 92 16.66 -6.10 0.30
CA ILE A 92 17.72 -5.17 -0.11
C ILE A 92 18.53 -4.79 1.12
N GLY A 93 19.79 -5.24 1.16
CA GLY A 93 20.64 -5.06 2.34
C GLY A 93 19.99 -5.69 3.57
N LYS A 94 19.77 -4.88 4.61
CA LYS A 94 19.12 -5.29 5.87
C LYS A 94 17.58 -5.21 5.85
N PHE A 95 17.00 -4.65 4.78
CA PHE A 95 15.56 -4.47 4.68
C PHE A 95 14.90 -5.63 3.95
N ASN A 96 13.78 -6.10 4.50
CA ASN A 96 12.89 -7.08 3.92
C ASN A 96 11.55 -6.41 3.64
N TYR A 97 11.14 -6.45 2.39
CA TYR A 97 9.91 -5.85 1.90
C TYR A 97 8.87 -6.95 1.69
N LEU A 98 7.67 -6.74 2.22
CA LEU A 98 6.48 -7.52 1.88
C LEU A 98 5.52 -6.59 1.15
N MET A 99 5.39 -6.81 -0.15
CA MET A 99 4.50 -6.06 -1.03
C MET A 99 3.20 -6.85 -1.21
N GLN A 100 2.06 -6.20 -0.99
CA GLN A 100 0.72 -6.76 -1.16
C GLN A 100 -0.01 -5.94 -2.22
N PHE A 101 -0.18 -6.48 -3.42
CA PHE A 101 -0.92 -5.81 -4.49
C PHE A 101 -2.36 -6.31 -4.51
N HIS A 102 -3.29 -5.38 -4.32
CA HIS A 102 -4.70 -5.68 -4.18
C HIS A 102 -5.45 -5.33 -5.48
N PHE A 103 -6.15 -6.33 -6.02
CA PHE A 103 -6.95 -6.23 -7.23
C PHE A 103 -8.40 -6.62 -6.95
N CYS A 104 -9.33 -6.03 -7.69
CA CYS A 104 -10.72 -6.46 -7.75
C CYS A 104 -11.21 -6.43 -9.19
N LYS A 105 -11.70 -7.55 -9.71
CA LYS A 105 -12.09 -7.71 -11.14
C LYS A 105 -11.01 -7.20 -12.11
N LYS A 106 -9.74 -7.54 -11.84
CA LYS A 106 -8.55 -7.11 -12.60
C LYS A 106 -8.19 -5.62 -12.53
N ASN A 107 -8.95 -4.80 -11.78
CA ASN A 107 -8.58 -3.41 -11.52
C ASN A 107 -7.65 -3.33 -10.31
N PHE A 108 -6.53 -2.64 -10.45
CA PHE A 108 -5.63 -2.35 -9.34
C PHE A 108 -6.27 -1.34 -8.40
N LEU A 109 -6.30 -1.68 -7.10
CA LEU A 109 -6.87 -0.82 -6.07
C LEU A 109 -5.76 -0.09 -5.31
N PHE A 110 -4.81 -0.86 -4.75
CA PHE A 110 -3.70 -0.31 -4.00
C PHE A 110 -2.58 -1.34 -3.83
N VAL A 111 -1.40 -0.85 -3.43
CA VAL A 111 -0.31 -1.69 -2.95
C VAL A 111 0.11 -1.23 -1.56
N ASN A 112 0.24 -2.16 -0.63
CA ASN A 112 0.96 -1.92 0.61
C ASN A 112 2.36 -2.49 0.52
N ASN A 113 3.36 -1.72 0.91
CA ASN A 113 4.74 -2.13 1.03
C ASN A 113 5.17 -2.04 2.50
N MET A 114 5.19 -3.18 3.17
CA MET A 114 5.66 -3.28 4.55
C MET A 114 7.18 -3.45 4.57
N VAL A 115 7.86 -2.57 5.30
CA VAL A 115 9.32 -2.58 5.45
C VAL A 115 9.68 -3.18 6.80
N ARG A 116 10.40 -4.30 6.77
CA ARG A 116 10.90 -5.01 7.93
C ARG A 116 12.42 -5.01 7.95
N SER A 117 13.00 -5.18 9.13
CA SER A 117 14.40 -5.58 9.28
C SER A 117 14.47 -6.75 10.27
N SER A 118 15.67 -7.19 10.64
CA SER A 118 15.84 -8.14 11.76
C SER A 118 15.30 -7.58 13.10
N TYR A 119 15.14 -6.27 13.20
CA TYR A 119 14.61 -5.54 14.35
C TYR A 119 13.53 -4.54 13.91
N VAL A 120 12.83 -3.95 14.90
CA VAL A 120 11.97 -2.79 14.64
C VAL A 120 12.82 -1.67 14.06
N LEU A 121 12.32 -1.00 13.02
CA LEU A 121 13.05 0.10 12.40
C LEU A 121 13.27 1.23 13.42
N SER A 122 14.52 1.64 13.56
CA SER A 122 14.89 2.86 14.28
C SER A 122 14.34 4.10 13.59
N SER A 123 14.18 5.20 14.35
CA SER A 123 13.77 6.49 13.80
C SER A 123 14.68 6.96 12.66
N GLU A 124 15.99 6.66 12.72
CA GLU A 124 16.94 7.02 11.67
C GLU A 124 16.69 6.25 10.37
N GLU A 125 16.37 4.96 10.45
CA GLU A 125 16.01 4.17 9.27
C GLU A 125 14.71 4.64 8.63
N LYS A 126 13.71 4.99 9.46
CA LYS A 126 12.45 5.57 9.00
C LYS A 126 12.68 6.92 8.30
N LYS A 127 13.55 7.78 8.86
CA LYS A 127 13.97 9.04 8.23
C LYS A 127 14.62 8.80 6.88
N ILE A 128 15.55 7.84 6.76
CA ILE A 128 16.20 7.51 5.47
C ILE A 128 15.16 7.09 4.42
N ILE A 129 14.16 6.31 4.82
CA ILE A 129 13.07 5.89 3.92
C ILE A 129 12.23 7.11 3.50
N LEU A 130 11.84 7.98 4.44
CA LEU A 130 11.09 9.19 4.13
C LEU A 130 11.88 10.21 3.31
N LEU A 131 13.20 10.29 3.48
CA LEU A 131 14.05 11.17 2.70
C LEU A 131 13.99 10.83 1.21
N ARG A 132 13.93 9.54 0.86
CA ARG A 132 13.75 9.12 -0.54
C ARG A 132 12.41 9.58 -1.12
N PHE A 133 11.36 9.65 -0.29
CA PHE A 133 10.06 10.19 -0.71
C PHE A 133 10.11 11.71 -0.85
N LYS A 134 10.78 12.38 0.08
CA LYS A 134 11.08 13.81 -0.02
C LYS A 134 11.77 14.11 -1.34
N GLU A 135 12.92 13.48 -1.59
CA GLU A 135 13.71 13.67 -2.82
C GLU A 135 12.89 13.41 -4.09
N LYS A 136 12.00 12.42 -4.07
CA LYS A 136 11.20 12.05 -5.24
C LYS A 136 10.03 12.99 -5.51
N TYR A 137 9.34 13.48 -4.48
CA TYR A 137 8.07 14.20 -4.64
C TYR A 137 8.10 15.65 -4.18
N TYR A 138 9.05 16.03 -3.32
CA TYR A 138 9.27 17.39 -2.81
C TYR A 138 10.68 17.59 -2.25
N ALA A 139 11.65 17.86 -3.11
CA ALA A 139 13.00 18.18 -2.66
C ALA A 139 13.03 19.33 -1.63
N ASP A 140 12.05 20.23 -1.70
CA ASP A 140 12.02 21.49 -0.94
C ASP A 140 11.22 21.46 0.38
N LEU A 141 10.52 20.37 0.71
CA LEU A 141 9.71 20.30 1.95
C LEU A 141 10.48 19.63 3.09
N ASP A 142 10.65 20.32 4.21
CA ASP A 142 11.13 19.70 5.45
C ASP A 142 9.98 19.03 6.21
N PHE A 143 10.06 17.70 6.31
CA PHE A 143 9.14 16.92 7.12
C PHE A 143 9.48 17.06 8.60
N ASP A 144 8.54 17.57 9.40
CA ASP A 144 8.65 17.56 10.85
C ASP A 144 8.37 16.14 11.40
N HIS A 145 9.45 15.44 11.76
CA HIS A 145 9.39 14.10 12.33
C HIS A 145 9.18 14.08 13.85
N SER A 146 9.03 15.24 14.51
CA SER A 146 8.88 15.31 15.98
C SER A 146 7.59 14.66 16.47
N LYS A 147 6.56 14.58 15.62
CA LYS A 147 5.24 14.00 15.92
C LYS A 147 5.04 12.59 15.37
N GLY A 148 6.10 11.96 14.87
CA GLY A 148 6.07 10.63 14.27
C GLY A 148 6.30 10.65 12.76
N PHE A 149 6.08 9.50 12.13
CA PHE A 149 6.37 9.27 10.71
C PHE A 149 5.11 9.08 9.85
N ASP A 150 3.93 9.38 10.38
CA ASP A 150 2.64 9.31 9.69
C ASP A 150 2.44 10.52 8.74
N LEU A 151 2.44 10.23 7.45
CA LEU A 151 2.35 11.20 6.36
C LEU A 151 1.36 10.69 5.32
N GLN A 152 0.66 11.59 4.64
CA GLN A 152 -0.08 11.32 3.42
C GLN A 152 0.31 12.34 2.35
N ILE A 153 0.61 11.86 1.15
CA ILE A 153 0.88 12.70 -0.03
C ILE A 153 -0.15 12.38 -1.10
N VAL A 154 -0.75 13.43 -1.67
CA VAL A 154 -1.79 13.34 -2.71
C VAL A 154 -1.28 13.99 -3.99
N ASP A 155 -1.43 13.33 -5.14
CA ASP A 155 -1.07 13.87 -6.46
C ASP A 155 -2.24 14.61 -7.14
N GLN A 156 -1.97 15.24 -8.29
CA GLN A 156 -2.97 15.96 -9.09
C GLN A 156 -4.13 15.10 -9.60
N ASN A 157 -3.95 13.78 -9.68
CA ASN A 157 -5.02 12.84 -10.06
C ASN A 157 -5.78 12.32 -8.83
N ASN A 158 -5.53 12.88 -7.65
CA ASN A 158 -6.02 12.45 -6.35
C ASN A 158 -5.57 11.03 -5.95
N ASN A 159 -4.61 10.43 -6.64
CA ASN A 159 -3.94 9.27 -6.07
C ASN A 159 -3.15 9.72 -4.86
N PHE A 160 -2.90 8.80 -3.94
CA PHE A 160 -2.14 9.17 -2.76
C PHE A 160 -1.33 8.00 -2.27
N PHE A 161 -0.31 8.28 -1.48
CA PHE A 161 0.26 7.29 -0.60
C PHE A 161 0.27 7.82 0.82
N TYR A 162 0.30 6.90 1.78
CA TYR A 162 0.48 7.24 3.16
C TYR A 162 1.37 6.22 3.86
N THR A 163 2.05 6.68 4.90
CA THR A 163 2.86 5.85 5.77
C THR A 163 2.04 5.42 6.98
N ILE A 164 2.34 4.24 7.51
CA ILE A 164 1.85 3.75 8.80
C ILE A 164 3.07 3.48 9.65
N ASP A 165 3.19 4.22 10.75
CA ASP A 165 4.25 4.02 11.72
C ASP A 165 3.77 3.28 12.96
N ASP A 166 3.65 1.96 12.85
CA ASP A 166 3.27 1.07 13.95
C ASP A 166 4.41 0.06 14.22
N VAL A 167 4.09 -1.13 14.76
CA VAL A 167 5.04 -2.25 14.95
C VAL A 167 5.86 -2.52 13.70
N ASN A 168 5.23 -2.42 12.52
CA ASN A 168 5.92 -2.41 11.23
C ASN A 168 5.73 -1.04 10.57
N PHE A 169 6.79 -0.54 9.96
CA PHE A 169 6.69 0.62 9.07
C PHE A 169 6.15 0.16 7.72
N SER A 170 5.08 0.77 7.23
CA SER A 170 4.57 0.45 5.89
C SER A 170 4.17 1.69 5.12
N ILE A 171 4.15 1.56 3.79
CA ILE A 171 3.71 2.61 2.87
C ILE A 171 2.63 2.02 1.98
N SER A 172 1.45 2.60 1.98
CA SER A 172 0.33 2.22 1.12
C SER A 172 0.17 3.23 0.00
N TYR A 173 0.13 2.77 -1.25
CA TYR A 173 -0.12 3.58 -2.44
C TYR A 173 -1.50 3.26 -2.99
N ILE A 174 -2.39 4.24 -3.00
CA ILE A 174 -3.80 4.10 -3.34
C ILE A 174 -4.04 4.64 -4.76
N ASN A 175 -4.55 3.77 -5.63
CA ASN A 175 -5.04 4.16 -6.95
C ASN A 175 -6.47 4.69 -6.81
N ASN A 176 -6.63 6.01 -6.79
CA ASN A 176 -7.91 6.67 -6.56
C ASN A 176 -8.82 6.70 -7.81
N SER A 177 -8.95 5.53 -8.43
CA SER A 177 -9.77 5.31 -9.61
C SER A 177 -11.26 5.37 -9.30
N ASN A 178 -12.07 5.71 -10.30
CA ASN A 178 -13.54 5.65 -10.18
C ASN A 178 -14.03 4.27 -9.77
N TYR A 179 -13.39 3.20 -10.25
CA TYR A 179 -13.72 1.84 -9.87
C TYR A 179 -13.48 1.57 -8.37
N PHE A 180 -12.40 2.08 -7.79
CA PHE A 180 -12.18 1.93 -6.35
C PHE A 180 -13.23 2.73 -5.55
N LYS A 181 -13.55 3.96 -5.98
CA LYS A 181 -14.64 4.76 -5.38
C LYS A 181 -15.97 4.01 -5.40
N GLU A 182 -16.35 3.44 -6.55
CA GLU A 182 -17.58 2.67 -6.70
C GLU A 182 -17.64 1.46 -5.74
N ILE A 183 -16.54 0.72 -5.55
CA ILE A 183 -16.50 -0.38 -4.57
C ILE A 183 -16.80 0.13 -3.16
N ILE A 184 -16.15 1.23 -2.78
CA ILE A 184 -16.28 1.83 -1.45
C ILE A 184 -17.69 2.37 -1.23
N ASP A 185 -18.27 3.06 -2.22
CA ASP A 185 -19.59 3.68 -2.15
C ASP A 185 -20.71 2.64 -2.14
N ASN A 186 -20.63 1.62 -3.00
CA ASN A 186 -21.60 0.52 -3.01
C ASN A 186 -21.71 -0.16 -1.65
N PHE A 187 -20.59 -0.31 -0.94
CA PHE A 187 -20.64 -0.88 0.40
C PHE A 187 -21.27 0.07 1.42
N LYS A 188 -20.94 1.36 1.39
CA LYS A 188 -21.56 2.35 2.28
C LYS A 188 -23.08 2.40 2.11
N SER A 189 -23.56 2.33 0.86
CA SER A 189 -25.00 2.35 0.54
C SER A 189 -25.72 1.04 0.82
N SER A 190 -25.03 -0.10 0.80
CA SER A 190 -25.61 -1.43 1.10
C SER A 190 -25.90 -1.66 2.59
N LYS A 191 -25.43 -0.77 3.48
CA LYS A 191 -25.86 -0.76 4.89
C LYS A 191 -27.18 0.00 5.00
N ASN A 192 -28.21 -0.67 5.53
CA ASN A 192 -29.47 -0.04 5.92
C ASN A 192 -29.23 1.27 6.71
N PRO A 193 -30.06 2.32 6.54
CA PRO A 193 -29.88 3.65 7.13
C PRO A 193 -30.02 3.73 8.67
N ILE A 194 -29.94 2.62 9.40
CA ILE A 194 -30.12 2.58 10.86
C ILE A 194 -28.82 2.94 11.62
N ASP A 195 -27.64 2.85 10.98
CA ASP A 195 -26.33 3.07 11.66
C ASP A 195 -25.65 4.41 11.33
N ASN A 196 -26.37 5.39 10.77
CA ASN A 196 -25.79 6.68 10.37
C ASN A 196 -25.39 7.63 11.52
N ASN A 197 -25.46 7.19 12.77
CA ASN A 197 -25.10 8.03 13.94
C ASN A 197 -23.71 7.75 14.53
N GLN A 198 -22.82 7.00 13.87
CA GLN A 198 -21.48 6.71 14.43
C GLN A 198 -20.27 7.22 13.62
N PHE A 199 -20.47 8.04 12.58
CA PHE A 199 -19.35 8.60 11.80
C PHE A 199 -19.20 10.13 11.86
N LEU A 200 -19.81 10.79 12.86
CA LEU A 200 -19.56 12.20 13.16
C LEU A 200 -19.13 12.36 14.63
N LEU A 201 -17.87 12.02 14.91
CA LEU A 201 -17.03 12.64 15.96
C LEU A 201 -15.56 12.53 15.54
#